data_AF-A0A950R0R8-F1
#
_entry.id   AF-A0A950R0R8-F1
#
_cell.length_a   1.000
_cell.length_b   1.000
_cell.length_c   1.000
_cell.angle_alpha   90.00
_cell.angle_beta   90.00
_cell.angle_gamma   90.00
#
_symmetry.space_group_name_H-M   'P 1'
#
loop_
_entity.id
_entity.type
_entity.pdbx_description
1 polymer ?
#
loop_
_entity_poly.entity_id
_entity_poly.type
_entity_poly.pdbx_seq_one_letter_code
_entity_poly.pdbx_strand_id
1 'polypeptide(L)'
;DSMLLGDKCGAHTFPYLEVKNTSSSIEHEASTSKIGEDQIFYCRQRGISTEDAVNMIVNGFCKEVFRELPMEFAVEAQKLLGVSLEGSVG
;
A
#
# COMPACT_ATOMS: atom_id res chain seq x y z
N ASP A 1 -5.79 -4.19 -4.29
CA ASP A 1 -4.70 -4.80 -3.51
C ASP A 1 -4.73 -4.36 -2.07
N SER A 2 -4.22 -5.21 -1.19
CA SER A 2 -4.14 -4.97 0.25
C SER A 2 -2.70 -5.06 0.73
N MET A 3 -2.33 -4.20 1.69
CA MET A 3 -1.05 -4.27 2.39
C MET A 3 -1.28 -4.47 3.89
N LEU A 4 -0.68 -5.51 4.45
CA LEU A 4 -0.69 -5.83 5.88
C LEU A 4 0.58 -5.29 6.54
N LEU A 5 0.40 -4.62 7.68
CA LEU A 5 1.47 -4.05 8.49
C LEU A 5 1.30 -4.48 9.94
N GLY A 6 2.29 -5.21 10.45
CA GLY A 6 2.25 -5.83 11.77
C GLY A 6 1.40 -7.10 11.85
N ASP A 7 1.37 -7.72 13.02
CA ASP A 7 0.77 -9.05 13.24
C ASP A 7 -0.66 -9.00 13.79
N LYS A 8 -1.15 -7.80 14.16
CA LYS A 8 -2.51 -7.56 14.66
C LYS A 8 -3.34 -6.76 13.66
N CYS A 9 -3.25 -7.09 12.38
CA CYS A 9 -4.00 -6.43 11.32
C CYS A 9 -4.78 -7.44 10.47
N GLY A 10 -5.77 -6.95 9.73
CA GLY A 10 -6.54 -7.72 8.77
C GLY A 10 -6.93 -6.85 7.59
N ALA A 11 -6.94 -7.45 6.40
CA ALA A 11 -7.43 -6.83 5.18
C ALA A 11 -8.45 -7.78 4.55
N HIS A 12 -9.63 -7.25 4.24
CA HIS A 12 -10.75 -8.04 3.75
C HIS A 12 -11.25 -7.47 2.42
N THR A 13 -11.30 -8.32 1.40
CA THR A 13 -11.76 -7.97 0.05
C THR A 13 -12.99 -8.81 -0.29
N PHE A 14 -14.13 -8.16 -0.54
CA PHE A 14 -15.39 -8.81 -0.86
C PHE A 14 -15.90 -8.34 -2.23
N PRO A 15 -15.45 -8.94 -3.34
CA PRO A 15 -15.92 -8.55 -4.66
C PRO A 15 -17.34 -9.07 -4.92
N TYR A 16 -18.11 -8.31 -5.69
CA TYR A 16 -19.41 -8.73 -6.22
C TYR A 16 -19.43 -8.49 -7.73
N LEU A 17 -19.84 -9.50 -8.50
CA LEU A 17 -19.90 -9.46 -9.96
C LEU A 17 -21.31 -9.90 -10.40
N GLU A 18 -22.07 -8.99 -11.00
CA GLU A 18 -23.36 -9.30 -11.63
C GLU A 18 -23.28 -8.94 -13.11
N VAL A 19 -23.44 -9.95 -13.97
CA VAL A 19 -23.20 -9.81 -15.42
C VAL A 19 -24.43 -10.30 -16.18
N LYS A 20 -25.10 -9.36 -16.87
CA LYS A 20 -26.34 -9.62 -17.64
C LYS A 20 -26.13 -9.63 -19.16
N ASN A 21 -24.88 -9.60 -19.61
CA ASN A 21 -24.51 -9.63 -21.01
C ASN A 21 -23.72 -10.90 -21.31
N THR A 22 -24.06 -11.60 -22.39
CA THR A 22 -23.43 -12.87 -22.77
C THR A 22 -22.13 -12.69 -23.56
N SER A 23 -21.86 -11.48 -24.08
CA SER A 23 -20.64 -11.18 -24.84
C SER A 23 -19.58 -10.43 -24.04
N SER A 24 -19.76 -10.28 -22.73
CA SER A 24 -18.80 -9.55 -21.87
C SER A 24 -17.61 -10.41 -21.47
N SER A 25 -16.44 -9.79 -21.43
CA SER A 25 -15.25 -10.31 -20.76
C SER A 25 -15.00 -9.49 -19.50
N ILE A 26 -14.83 -10.14 -18.35
CA ILE A 26 -14.60 -9.48 -17.06
C ILE A 26 -13.49 -10.21 -16.33
N GLU A 27 -12.57 -9.43 -15.78
CA GLU A 27 -11.46 -9.92 -14.97
C GLU A 27 -11.40 -9.10 -13.66
N HIS A 28 -11.16 -9.79 -12.55
CA HIS A 28 -10.99 -9.17 -11.24
C HIS A 28 -9.74 -9.74 -10.59
N GLU A 29 -8.87 -8.85 -10.14
CA GLU A 29 -7.66 -9.20 -9.41
C GLU A 29 -7.69 -8.57 -8.02
N ALA A 30 -7.20 -9.34 -7.05
CA ALA A 30 -6.93 -8.86 -5.71
C ALA A 30 -5.67 -9.56 -5.18
N SER A 31 -4.62 -8.78 -4.88
CA SER A 31 -3.43 -9.29 -4.21
C SER A 31 -3.34 -8.82 -2.76
N THR A 32 -2.64 -9.60 -1.93
CA THR A 32 -2.30 -9.23 -0.55
C THR A 32 -0.79 -9.25 -0.38
N SER A 33 -0.24 -8.15 0.10
CA SER A 33 1.18 -7.97 0.41
C SER A 33 1.37 -7.78 1.91
N LYS A 34 2.50 -8.23 2.47
CA LYS A 34 2.93 -7.92 3.84
C LYS A 34 4.31 -7.29 3.78
N ILE A 35 4.53 -6.23 4.57
CA ILE A 35 5.88 -5.69 4.76
C ILE A 35 6.67 -6.71 5.60
N GLY A 36 7.65 -7.36 4.98
CA GLY A 36 8.47 -8.39 5.62
C GLY A 36 9.61 -7.82 6.44
N GLU A 37 10.01 -8.53 7.51
CA GLU A 37 11.16 -8.15 8.33
C GLU A 37 12.45 -8.06 7.50
N ASP A 38 12.64 -8.95 6.52
CA ASP A 38 13.81 -8.94 5.63
C ASP A 38 13.90 -7.66 4.77
N GLN A 39 12.76 -7.13 4.32
CA GLN A 39 12.71 -5.90 3.53
C GLN A 39 13.12 -4.69 4.39
N ILE A 40 12.64 -4.65 5.63
CA ILE A 40 12.99 -3.63 6.61
C ILE A 40 14.47 -3.77 7.02
N PHE A 41 14.92 -4.99 7.29
CA PHE A 41 16.31 -5.29 7.63
C PHE A 41 17.27 -4.83 6.52
N TYR A 42 16.92 -5.11 5.26
CA TYR A 42 17.68 -4.66 4.10
C TYR A 42 17.79 -3.13 4.02
N CYS A 43 16.68 -2.41 4.23
CA CYS A 43 16.69 -0.95 4.25
C CYS A 43 17.54 -0.41 5.41
N ARG A 44 17.43 -1.01 6.60
CA ARG A 44 18.23 -0.64 7.77
C ARG A 44 19.72 -0.86 7.57
N GLN A 45 20.12 -1.94 6.91
CA GLN A 45 21.52 -2.18 6.58
C GLN A 45 22.10 -1.09 5.65
N ARG A 46 21.24 -0.43 4.88
CA ARG A 46 21.60 0.72 4.03
C ARG A 46 21.53 2.07 4.74
N GLY A 47 21.34 2.08 6.06
CA GLY A 47 21.27 3.30 6.87
C GLY A 47 19.92 4.01 6.82
N ILE A 48 18.89 3.37 6.28
CA ILE A 48 17.52 3.91 6.24
C ILE A 48 16.83 3.53 7.57
N SER A 49 16.19 4.49 8.24
CA SER A 49 15.47 4.18 9.48
C SER A 49 14.31 3.21 9.23
N THR A 50 13.84 2.52 10.27
CA THR A 50 12.69 1.62 10.14
C THR A 50 11.45 2.37 9.62
N GLU A 51 11.21 3.57 10.15
CA GLU A 51 10.07 4.41 9.76
C GLU A 51 10.19 4.86 8.29
N ASP A 52 11.38 5.33 7.88
CA ASP A 52 11.62 5.71 6.48
C ASP A 52 11.50 4.51 5.54
N ALA A 53 11.91 3.33 5.97
CA ALA A 53 11.79 2.10 5.19
C ALA A 53 10.32 1.72 4.98
N VAL A 54 9.51 1.75 6.05
CA VAL A 54 8.07 1.50 5.95
C VAL A 54 7.42 2.54 5.05
N ASN A 55 7.71 3.82 5.25
CA ASN A 55 7.15 4.91 4.46
C ASN A 55 7.52 4.78 2.98
N MET A 56 8.76 4.42 2.66
CA MET A 56 9.21 4.16 1.30
C MET A 56 8.44 3.01 0.64
N ILE A 57 8.25 1.89 1.36
CA ILE A 57 7.54 0.71 0.84
C ILE A 57 6.06 1.02 0.61
N VAL A 58 5.40 1.66 1.58
CA VAL A 58 3.98 2.03 1.47
C VAL A 58 3.77 3.06 0.35
N ASN A 59 4.65 4.05 0.21
CA ASN A 59 4.60 4.99 -0.92
C ASN A 59 4.78 4.28 -2.27
N GLY A 60 5.67 3.28 -2.34
CA GLY A 60 5.82 2.43 -3.51
C GLY A 60 4.53 1.67 -3.87
N PHE A 61 3.84 1.13 -2.88
CA PHE A 61 2.56 0.44 -3.03
C PHE A 61 1.45 1.38 -3.52
N CYS A 62 1.37 2.60 -2.98
CA CYS A 62 0.37 3.59 -3.37
C CYS A 62 0.74 4.40 -4.63
N LYS A 63 1.89 4.14 -5.26
CA LYS A 63 2.46 4.98 -6.33
C LYS A 63 1.52 5.18 -7.51
N GLU A 64 0.85 4.11 -7.96
CA GLU A 64 -0.06 4.20 -9.11
C GLU A 64 -1.29 5.05 -8.79
N VAL A 65 -1.83 4.93 -7.57
CA VAL A 65 -2.95 5.75 -7.10
C VAL A 65 -2.54 7.22 -7.02
N PHE A 66 -1.33 7.51 -6.50
CA PHE A 66 -0.83 8.88 -6.43
C PHE A 66 -0.57 9.52 -7.79
N ARG A 67 -0.25 8.71 -8.82
CA ARG A 67 -0.05 9.21 -10.20
C ARG A 67 -1.34 9.74 -10.83
N GLU A 68 -2.49 9.24 -10.41
CA GLU A 68 -3.80 9.71 -10.90
C GLU A 68 -4.27 11.01 -10.22
N LEU A 69 -3.62 11.42 -9.12
CA LEU A 69 -3.91 12.69 -8.46
C LEU A 69 -3.17 13.84 -9.15
N PRO A 70 -3.77 15.05 -9.20
CA PRO A 70 -3.03 16.24 -9.59
C PRO A 70 -1.80 16.42 -8.67
N MET A 71 -0.68 16.83 -9.26
CA MET A 71 0.63 16.85 -8.60
C MET A 71 0.64 17.56 -7.24
N GLU A 72 -0.11 18.65 -7.11
CA GLU A 72 -0.24 19.42 -5.87
C GLU A 72 -0.88 18.62 -4.73
N PHE A 73 -1.87 17.77 -5.02
CA PHE A 73 -2.52 16.90 -4.04
C PHE A 73 -1.73 15.62 -3.77
N ALA A 74 -1.03 15.10 -4.79
CA ALA A 74 -0.20 13.91 -4.63
C ALA A 74 0.92 14.13 -3.61
N VAL A 75 1.58 15.29 -3.65
CA VAL A 75 2.64 15.65 -2.69
C VAL A 75 2.08 15.79 -1.27
N GLU A 76 0.90 16.37 -1.12
CA GLU A 76 0.27 16.54 0.19
C GLU A 76 -0.20 15.20 0.77
N ALA A 77 -0.83 14.35 -0.04
CA ALA A 77 -1.26 13.01 0.37
C ALA A 77 -0.08 12.14 0.83
N GLN A 78 1.05 12.20 0.13
CA GLN A 78 2.27 11.48 0.53
C GLN A 78 2.81 11.96 1.89
N LYS A 79 2.80 13.28 2.15
CA LYS A 79 3.24 13.83 3.43
C LYS A 79 2.33 13.40 4.58
N LEU A 80 1.01 13.53 4.40
CA LEU A 80 0.01 13.14 5.40
C LEU A 80 0.06 11.64 5.70
N LEU A 81 0.29 10.82 4.67
CA LEU A 81 0.49 9.38 4.84
C LEU A 81 1.72 9.09 5.69
N GLY A 82 2.84 9.76 5.43
CA GLY A 82 4.07 9.62 6.21
C GLY A 82 3.86 9.91 7.70
N VAL A 83 3.22 11.04 8.01
CA VAL A 83 2.91 11.43 9.41
C VAL A 83 1.95 10.44 10.07
N SER A 84 0.99 9.89 9.33
CA SER A 84 0.06 8.89 9.88
C SER A 84 0.73 7.55 10.19
N LEU A 85 1.79 7.21 9.44
CA LEU A 85 2.58 5.99 9.65
C LEU A 85 3.59 6.15 10.79
N GLU A 86 4.09 7.37 11.00
CA GLU A 86 4.97 7.71 12.13
C GLU A 86 4.24 7.44 13.46
N GLY A 87 4.81 6.57 14.30
CA GLY A 87 4.22 6.18 15.59
C GLY A 87 3.02 5.21 15.55
N SER A 88 2.45 4.90 14.39
CA SER A 88 1.34 3.92 14.24
C SER A 88 1.83 2.49 13.99
N VAL A 89 3.13 2.31 13.77
CA VAL A 89 3.76 1.04 13.42
C VAL A 89 4.64 0.59 14.59
N GLY A 90 4.02 -0.12 15.54
CA GLY A 90 4.64 -0.63 16.77
C GLY A 90 3.68 -1.49 17.58
#